data_AF-A0A382DQA5-F1
#
_entry.id   AF-A0A382DQA5-F1
#
_cell.length_a   1.000
_cell.length_b   1.000
_cell.length_c   1.000
_cell.angle_alpha   90.00
_cell.angle_beta   90.00
_cell.angle_gamma   90.00
#
_symmetry.space_group_name_H-M   'P 1'
#
loop_
_entity.id
_entity.type
_entity.pdbx_description
1 polymer ?
#
loop_
_entity_poly.entity_id
_entity_poly.type
_entity_poly.pdbx_seq_one_letter_code
_entity_poly.pdbx_strand_id
1 'polypeptide(L)'
;MTTFASGKHALMISDRSGLAFPYQEMVREWTGAWVHSSEYEPKQPQLQPKPTTSDPQALQHARPARTAPAVTQLMPTDPFITYGAGSSYINVNVPNHGLTNGSTYRFRGAPTTAGAYLDPQGWDGITGAKIALAAGYAITTGKWVSAARDTDYTTDWFYFVVNTDTATTGSIR
;
A
#
# COMPACT_ATOMS: atom_id res chain seq x y z
N MET A 1 7.92 -10.54 62.14
CA MET A 1 8.30 -9.53 61.14
C MET A 1 9.14 -8.47 61.83
N THR A 2 10.29 -8.12 61.27
CA THR A 2 11.13 -7.01 61.74
C THR A 2 10.64 -5.71 61.10
N THR A 3 10.41 -4.67 61.91
CA THR A 3 9.96 -3.36 61.42
C THR A 3 11.17 -2.55 60.95
N PHE A 4 11.10 -1.95 59.77
CA PHE A 4 12.11 -1.02 59.29
C PHE A 4 11.99 0.34 59.97
N ALA A 5 13.10 1.09 60.07
CA ALA A 5 13.07 2.46 60.59
C ALA A 5 12.16 3.34 59.72
N SER A 6 11.37 4.21 60.36
CA SER A 6 10.36 5.05 59.68
C SER A 6 10.93 6.23 58.90
N GLY A 7 12.23 6.52 59.06
CA GLY A 7 12.90 7.62 58.34
C GLY A 7 12.43 9.03 58.72
N LYS A 8 11.72 9.23 59.84
CA LYS A 8 11.13 10.52 60.25
C LYS A 8 12.12 11.70 60.28
N HIS A 9 13.38 11.44 60.64
CA HIS A 9 14.45 12.44 60.68
C HIS A 9 15.56 12.15 59.66
N ALA A 10 15.33 11.24 58.72
CA ALA A 10 16.30 10.89 57.70
C ALA A 10 16.25 11.93 56.58
N LEU A 11 17.44 12.32 56.10
CA LEU A 11 17.62 13.14 54.92
C LEU A 11 18.14 12.27 53.78
N MET A 12 17.79 12.63 52.55
CA MET A 12 18.25 12.01 51.33
C MET A 12 18.64 13.09 50.32
N ILE A 13 19.67 12.81 49.53
CA ILE A 13 20.14 13.73 48.49
C ILE A 13 19.33 13.45 47.22
N SER A 14 18.81 14.51 46.58
CA SER A 14 18.18 14.41 45.26
C SER A 14 19.25 14.14 44.20
N ASP A 15 19.01 13.11 43.38
CA ASP A 15 19.89 12.74 42.26
C ASP A 15 19.86 13.79 41.13
N ARG A 16 18.91 14.74 41.17
CA ARG A 16 18.73 15.78 40.15
C ARG A 16 19.35 17.11 40.54
N SER A 17 19.01 17.64 41.72
CA SER A 17 19.52 18.93 42.19
C SER A 17 20.75 18.81 43.12
N GLY A 18 21.04 17.62 43.64
CA GLY A 18 22.10 17.42 44.64
C GLY A 18 21.81 18.00 46.02
N LEU A 19 20.58 18.49 46.26
CA LEU A 19 20.16 19.07 47.54
C LEU A 19 19.66 17.98 48.50
N ALA A 20 19.78 18.24 49.80
CA ALA A 20 19.29 17.34 50.84
C ALA A 20 17.82 17.66 51.20
N PHE A 21 16.95 16.66 51.08
CA PHE A 21 15.52 16.75 51.41
C PHE A 21 15.11 15.70 52.44
N PRO A 22 13.98 15.89 53.15
CA PRO A 22 13.40 14.86 54.01
C PRO A 22 13.13 13.58 53.21
N TYR A 23 13.58 12.43 53.74
CA TYR A 23 13.40 11.12 53.09
C TYR A 23 11.93 10.82 52.75
N GLN A 24 11.00 11.33 53.56
CA GLN A 24 9.56 11.14 53.40
C GLN A 24 8.98 11.90 52.20
N GLU A 25 9.68 12.90 51.66
CA GLU A 25 9.25 13.74 50.53
C GLU A 25 9.92 13.31 49.21
N MET A 26 10.79 12.30 49.25
CA MET A 26 11.48 11.77 48.09
C MET A 26 10.58 10.79 47.31
N VAL A 27 10.62 10.91 45.99
CA VAL A 27 9.88 10.07 45.04
C VAL A 27 10.88 9.42 44.09
N ARG A 28 10.61 8.17 43.71
CA ARG A 28 11.41 7.47 42.70
C ARG A 28 10.86 7.70 41.31
N GLU A 29 11.67 8.26 40.42
CA GLU A 29 11.31 8.47 39.02
C GLU A 29 11.30 7.17 38.21
N TRP A 30 10.75 7.22 36.99
CA TRP A 30 10.72 6.09 36.06
C TRP A 30 12.11 5.61 35.61
N THR A 31 13.13 6.47 35.73
CA THR A 31 14.56 6.15 35.51
C THR A 31 15.19 5.39 36.67
N GLY A 32 14.50 5.32 37.82
CA GLY A 32 14.99 4.72 39.05
C GLY A 32 15.71 5.69 40.00
N ALA A 33 15.92 6.95 39.59
CA ALA A 33 16.50 8.02 40.39
C ALA A 33 15.56 8.49 41.51
N TRP A 34 16.13 8.93 42.63
CA TRP A 34 15.40 9.52 43.74
C TRP A 34 15.47 11.04 43.66
N VAL A 35 14.30 11.67 43.57
CA VAL A 35 14.17 13.13 43.46
C VAL A 35 13.16 13.64 44.48
N HIS A 36 13.26 14.92 44.83
CA HIS A 36 12.22 15.56 45.64
C HIS A 36 10.92 15.69 44.83
N SER A 37 9.76 15.61 45.50
CA SER A 37 8.44 15.72 44.87
C SER A 37 8.25 16.97 43.99
N SER A 38 8.91 18.10 44.32
CA SER A 38 8.86 19.33 43.50
C SER A 38 9.68 19.27 42.21
N GLU A 39 10.58 18.29 42.10
CA GLU A 39 11.48 18.09 40.96
C GLU A 39 11.05 16.90 40.09
N TYR A 40 9.99 16.19 40.52
CA TYR A 40 9.50 14.98 39.88
C TYR A 40 8.98 15.25 38.47
N GLU A 41 9.58 14.56 37.50
CA GLU A 41 9.10 14.59 36.12
C GLU A 41 8.26 13.34 35.79
N PRO A 42 7.00 13.52 35.35
CA PRO A 42 6.17 12.40 34.94
C PRO A 42 6.76 11.71 33.71
N LYS A 43 6.66 10.38 33.67
CA LYS A 43 7.10 9.56 32.52
C LYS A 43 6.45 10.08 31.24
N GLN A 44 7.26 10.33 30.21
CA GLN A 44 6.74 10.79 28.92
C GLN A 44 5.76 9.77 28.31
N PRO A 45 4.62 10.22 27.75
CA PRO A 45 3.53 9.35 27.29
C PRO A 45 3.96 8.37 26.18
N GLN A 46 5.03 8.67 25.43
CA GLN A 46 5.55 7.81 24.38
C GLN A 46 6.15 6.48 24.90
N LEU A 47 6.49 6.40 26.20
CA LEU A 47 7.13 5.22 26.81
C LEU A 47 6.13 4.25 27.49
N GLN A 48 4.82 4.48 27.33
CA GLN A 48 3.79 3.52 27.71
C GLN A 48 3.14 2.97 26.43
N PRO A 49 3.54 1.76 25.98
CA PRO A 49 2.81 1.08 24.92
C PRO A 49 1.36 0.96 25.33
N LYS A 50 0.45 1.36 24.44
CA LYS A 50 -0.99 1.25 24.69
C LYS A 50 -1.33 -0.21 24.99
N PRO A 51 -2.06 -0.52 26.07
CA PRO A 51 -2.46 -1.89 26.37
C PRO A 51 -3.22 -2.46 25.17
N THR A 52 -2.79 -3.61 24.68
CA THR A 52 -3.56 -4.38 23.70
C THR A 52 -4.81 -4.90 24.40
N THR A 53 -5.98 -4.43 23.99
CA THR A 53 -7.27 -4.96 24.46
C THR A 53 -7.39 -6.43 24.09
N SER A 54 -7.99 -7.23 24.99
CA SER A 54 -8.29 -8.63 24.74
C SER A 54 -9.31 -8.76 23.59
N ASP A 55 -8.85 -9.16 22.41
CA ASP A 55 -9.73 -9.63 21.35
C ASP A 55 -9.89 -11.15 21.51
N PRO A 56 -11.09 -11.66 21.87
CA PRO A 56 -11.31 -13.09 22.08
C PRO A 56 -11.11 -13.94 20.81
N GLN A 57 -10.98 -13.32 19.63
CA GLN A 57 -10.69 -14.02 18.37
C GLN A 57 -9.24 -13.87 17.91
N ALA A 58 -8.42 -13.06 18.57
CA ALA A 58 -7.03 -12.84 18.15
C ALA A 58 -6.10 -13.98 18.58
N LEU A 59 -5.21 -14.37 17.68
CA LEU A 59 -4.14 -15.32 17.96
C LEU A 59 -2.92 -14.60 18.56
N GLN A 60 -2.39 -15.10 19.68
CA GLN A 60 -1.19 -14.55 20.35
C GLN A 60 0.05 -14.51 19.43
N HIS A 61 0.15 -15.48 18.51
CA HIS A 61 1.21 -15.58 17.52
C HIS A 61 0.61 -15.83 16.14
N ALA A 62 -0.14 -14.86 15.62
CA ALA A 62 -0.65 -14.93 14.25
C ALA A 62 0.53 -15.07 13.26
N ARG A 63 0.45 -16.07 12.37
CA ARG A 63 1.40 -16.14 11.25
C ARG A 63 1.21 -14.91 10.36
N PRO A 64 2.29 -14.38 9.74
CA PRO A 64 2.17 -13.33 8.75
C PRO A 64 1.14 -13.71 7.69
N ALA A 65 0.36 -12.73 7.24
CA ALA A 65 -0.60 -12.94 6.17
C ALA A 65 0.13 -13.51 4.94
N ARG A 66 -0.46 -14.53 4.32
CA ARG A 66 0.04 -15.05 3.05
C ARG A 66 -0.14 -13.98 1.97
N THR A 67 0.86 -13.75 1.13
CA THR A 67 0.71 -12.95 -0.09
C THR A 67 -0.31 -13.62 -1.00
N ALA A 68 -1.40 -12.91 -1.33
CA ALA A 68 -2.41 -13.43 -2.24
C ALA A 68 -1.81 -13.63 -3.64
N PRO A 69 -2.14 -14.74 -4.34
CA PRO A 69 -1.75 -14.89 -5.73
C PRO A 69 -2.42 -13.79 -6.58
N ALA A 70 -1.77 -13.38 -7.66
CA ALA A 70 -2.37 -12.46 -8.60
C ALA A 70 -3.63 -13.09 -9.23
N VAL A 71 -4.73 -12.35 -9.21
CA VAL A 71 -6.02 -12.78 -9.77
C VAL A 71 -6.29 -12.01 -11.06
N THR A 72 -6.85 -12.68 -12.06
CA THR A 72 -7.30 -12.02 -13.29
C THR A 72 -8.53 -11.17 -13.02
N GLN A 73 -8.52 -9.92 -13.50
CA GLN A 73 -9.65 -9.01 -13.42
C GLN A 73 -10.44 -9.01 -14.73
N LEU A 74 -11.77 -9.07 -14.64
CA LEU A 74 -12.64 -8.92 -15.80
C LEU A 74 -12.72 -7.45 -16.19
N MET A 75 -12.50 -7.17 -17.47
CA MET A 75 -12.64 -5.82 -18.03
C MET A 75 -14.08 -5.59 -18.51
N PRO A 76 -14.55 -4.34 -18.60
CA PRO A 76 -15.83 -4.00 -19.21
C PRO A 76 -15.90 -4.47 -20.67
N THR A 77 -17.11 -4.56 -21.21
CA THR A 77 -17.35 -4.89 -22.63
C THR A 77 -16.69 -3.85 -23.54
N ASP A 78 -16.03 -4.34 -24.60
CA ASP A 78 -15.30 -3.57 -25.61
C ASP A 78 -14.44 -2.44 -25.00
N PRO A 79 -13.44 -2.76 -24.17
CA PRO A 79 -12.70 -1.75 -23.42
C PRO A 79 -11.62 -1.05 -24.26
N PHE A 80 -11.25 -1.63 -25.41
CA PHE A 80 -10.15 -1.17 -26.24
C PHE A 80 -10.59 -0.16 -27.30
N ILE A 81 -9.77 0.86 -27.53
CA ILE A 81 -10.00 1.89 -28.54
C ILE A 81 -8.67 2.21 -29.22
N THR A 82 -8.57 2.06 -30.54
CA THR A 82 -7.38 2.45 -31.28
C THR A 82 -7.24 3.97 -31.33
N TYR A 83 -6.02 4.50 -31.33
CA TYR A 83 -5.81 5.95 -31.36
C TYR A 83 -6.06 6.55 -32.76
N GLY A 84 -5.19 6.24 -33.73
CA GLY A 84 -5.24 6.81 -35.08
C GLY A 84 -4.65 5.86 -36.11
N ALA A 85 -5.01 6.01 -37.39
CA ALA A 85 -4.47 5.21 -38.48
C ALA A 85 -2.92 5.18 -38.45
N GLY A 86 -2.34 4.00 -38.66
CA GLY A 86 -0.90 3.77 -38.58
C GLY A 86 -0.32 3.79 -37.16
N SER A 87 -1.13 3.94 -36.10
CA SER A 87 -0.67 3.99 -34.72
C SER A 87 -0.74 2.62 -34.03
N SER A 88 0.27 2.29 -33.22
CA SER A 88 0.25 1.11 -32.34
C SER A 88 -0.27 1.42 -30.94
N TYR A 89 -0.73 2.65 -30.67
CA TYR A 89 -1.28 3.03 -29.37
C TYR A 89 -2.73 2.58 -29.23
N ILE A 90 -3.01 1.86 -28.14
CA ILE A 90 -4.37 1.44 -27.76
C ILE A 90 -4.72 2.09 -26.44
N ASN A 91 -5.80 2.86 -26.46
CA ASN A 91 -6.46 3.35 -25.26
C ASN A 91 -7.39 2.29 -24.70
N VAL A 92 -7.47 2.22 -23.38
CA VAL A 92 -8.28 1.23 -22.67
C VAL A 92 -9.11 1.93 -21.62
N ASN A 93 -10.44 1.75 -21.67
CA ASN A 93 -11.36 2.29 -20.69
C ASN A 93 -11.77 1.19 -19.71
N VAL A 94 -11.25 1.28 -18.50
CA VAL A 94 -11.61 0.42 -17.37
C VAL A 94 -11.76 1.35 -16.16
N PRO A 95 -13.00 1.76 -15.82
CA PRO A 95 -13.23 2.63 -14.67
C PRO A 95 -12.68 2.00 -13.39
N ASN A 96 -11.97 2.79 -12.59
CA ASN A 96 -11.32 2.33 -11.34
C ASN A 96 -10.47 1.05 -11.50
N HIS A 97 -9.62 0.99 -12.52
CA HIS A 97 -8.89 -0.24 -12.87
C HIS A 97 -7.91 -0.76 -11.81
N GLY A 98 -7.44 0.09 -10.88
CA GLY A 98 -6.53 -0.30 -9.79
C GLY A 98 -5.15 -0.78 -10.24
N LEU A 99 -4.77 -0.49 -11.49
CA LEU A 99 -3.49 -0.89 -12.08
C LEU A 99 -2.40 0.15 -11.79
N THR A 100 -1.17 -0.31 -11.68
CA THR A 100 -0.01 0.52 -11.38
C THR A 100 0.68 0.98 -12.67
N ASN A 101 0.91 2.29 -12.79
CA ASN A 101 1.63 2.88 -13.91
C ASN A 101 3.03 2.25 -14.10
N GLY A 102 3.38 1.93 -15.34
CA GLY A 102 4.66 1.31 -15.71
C GLY A 102 4.77 -0.19 -15.41
N SER A 103 3.79 -0.78 -14.70
CA SER A 103 3.77 -2.23 -14.46
C SER A 103 3.32 -2.98 -15.70
N THR A 104 3.85 -4.19 -15.87
CA THR A 104 3.52 -5.04 -17.01
C THR A 104 2.29 -5.89 -16.70
N TYR A 105 1.29 -5.79 -17.58
CA TYR A 105 0.06 -6.56 -17.48
C TYR A 105 -0.16 -7.37 -18.76
N ARG A 106 -0.76 -8.54 -18.60
CA ARG A 106 -1.12 -9.40 -19.73
C ARG A 106 -2.62 -9.37 -19.96
N PHE A 107 -3.03 -8.95 -21.16
CA PHE A 107 -4.40 -9.07 -21.62
C PHE A 107 -4.68 -10.48 -22.13
N ARG A 108 -5.94 -10.89 -22.02
CA ARG A 108 -6.39 -12.24 -22.38
C ARG A 108 -7.79 -12.15 -22.97
N GLY A 109 -8.12 -13.07 -23.88
CA GLY A 109 -9.47 -13.25 -24.40
C GLY A 109 -10.33 -14.11 -23.47
N ALA A 110 -11.39 -14.70 -24.02
CA ALA A 110 -12.30 -15.54 -23.27
C ALA A 110 -11.62 -16.80 -22.69
N PRO A 111 -12.00 -17.25 -21.48
CA PRO A 111 -11.53 -18.51 -20.94
C PRO A 111 -12.12 -19.69 -21.72
N THR A 112 -11.34 -20.76 -21.84
CA THR A 112 -11.75 -22.05 -22.38
C THR A 112 -12.21 -22.96 -21.25
N THR A 113 -12.95 -24.02 -21.60
CA THR A 113 -13.37 -25.06 -20.64
C THR A 113 -12.19 -25.75 -19.93
N ALA A 114 -10.99 -25.72 -20.52
CA ALA A 114 -9.77 -26.27 -19.96
C ALA A 114 -9.00 -25.30 -19.04
N GLY A 115 -9.56 -24.12 -18.73
CA GLY A 115 -8.91 -23.11 -17.88
C GLY A 115 -7.77 -22.33 -18.55
N ALA A 116 -7.53 -22.54 -19.84
CA ALA A 116 -6.67 -21.69 -20.66
C ALA A 116 -7.45 -20.48 -21.19
N TYR A 117 -6.77 -19.41 -21.58
CA TYR A 117 -7.39 -18.24 -22.22
C TYR A 117 -7.08 -18.23 -23.71
N LEU A 118 -8.10 -17.91 -24.52
CA LEU A 118 -7.91 -17.62 -25.93
C LEU A 118 -7.30 -16.24 -26.14
N ASP A 119 -6.88 -15.96 -27.37
CA ASP A 119 -6.59 -14.60 -27.78
C ASP A 119 -7.90 -13.81 -27.97
N PRO A 120 -7.92 -12.49 -27.67
CA PRO A 120 -9.06 -11.64 -27.99
C PRO A 120 -9.26 -11.58 -29.50
N GLN A 121 -10.46 -11.19 -29.94
CA GLN A 121 -10.69 -10.98 -31.38
C GLN A 121 -9.83 -9.82 -31.88
N GLY A 122 -9.27 -9.96 -33.09
CA GLY A 122 -8.58 -8.86 -33.75
C GLY A 122 -9.57 -7.79 -34.23
N TRP A 123 -9.15 -6.53 -34.19
CA TRP A 123 -9.95 -5.39 -34.64
C TRP A 123 -9.05 -4.28 -35.22
N ASP A 124 -9.56 -3.52 -36.18
CA ASP A 124 -8.88 -2.37 -36.79
C ASP A 124 -7.41 -2.63 -37.21
N GLY A 125 -7.09 -3.84 -37.70
CA GLY A 125 -5.72 -4.21 -38.10
C GLY A 125 -4.80 -4.66 -36.96
N ILE A 126 -5.26 -4.62 -35.72
CA ILE A 126 -4.57 -5.20 -34.57
C ILE A 126 -5.04 -6.66 -34.37
N THR A 127 -4.09 -7.60 -34.41
CA THR A 127 -4.38 -9.02 -34.22
C THR A 127 -4.48 -9.39 -32.74
N GLY A 128 -5.42 -10.28 -32.41
CA GLY A 128 -5.64 -10.81 -31.07
C GLY A 128 -4.38 -11.32 -30.37
N ALA A 129 -3.55 -12.07 -31.10
CA ALA A 129 -2.30 -12.64 -30.60
C ALA A 129 -1.30 -11.56 -30.17
N LYS A 130 -1.33 -10.38 -30.78
CA LYS A 130 -0.50 -9.25 -30.35
C LYS A 130 -1.07 -8.60 -29.10
N ILE A 131 -2.39 -8.43 -28.98
CA ILE A 131 -2.98 -7.90 -27.74
C ILE A 131 -2.71 -8.84 -26.56
N ALA A 132 -2.81 -10.16 -26.75
CA ALA A 132 -2.60 -11.18 -25.71
C ALA A 132 -1.15 -11.70 -25.61
N LEU A 133 -0.18 -10.90 -26.06
CA LEU A 133 1.24 -11.24 -26.08
C LEU A 133 1.70 -11.82 -24.74
N ALA A 134 2.48 -12.91 -24.79
CA ALA A 134 2.84 -13.64 -23.59
C ALA A 134 3.68 -12.85 -22.58
N ALA A 135 4.50 -11.93 -23.09
CA ALA A 135 5.30 -11.00 -22.30
C ALA A 135 4.46 -9.90 -21.61
N GLY A 136 3.22 -9.68 -22.05
CA GLY A 136 2.39 -8.57 -21.61
C GLY A 136 2.89 -7.21 -22.13
N TYR A 137 2.30 -6.15 -21.59
CA TYR A 137 2.62 -4.77 -21.92
C TYR A 137 2.76 -3.93 -20.67
N ALA A 138 3.78 -3.07 -20.63
CA ALA A 138 3.84 -1.99 -19.66
C ALA A 138 2.71 -1.00 -19.97
N ILE A 139 1.81 -0.78 -19.00
CA ILE A 139 0.71 0.17 -19.17
C ILE A 139 1.12 1.54 -18.66
N THR A 140 0.60 2.58 -19.30
CA THR A 140 0.69 3.95 -18.79
C THR A 140 -0.69 4.43 -18.40
N THR A 141 -0.90 4.85 -17.15
CA THR A 141 -2.20 5.34 -16.70
C THR A 141 -2.55 6.68 -17.36
N GLY A 142 -3.83 6.97 -17.56
CA GLY A 142 -4.30 8.09 -18.36
C GLY A 142 -4.60 7.68 -19.80
N LYS A 143 -4.97 8.66 -20.63
CA LYS A 143 -5.43 8.43 -22.00
C LYS A 143 -4.40 8.98 -22.99
N TRP A 144 -4.12 8.25 -24.07
CA TRP A 144 -3.31 8.78 -25.16
C TRP A 144 -4.19 9.61 -26.11
N VAL A 145 -3.92 10.90 -26.20
CA VAL A 145 -4.65 11.86 -27.04
C VAL A 145 -3.69 12.86 -27.64
N SER A 146 -3.89 13.24 -28.91
CA SER A 146 -3.09 14.28 -29.59
C SER A 146 -1.56 14.10 -29.44
N ALA A 147 -1.08 12.85 -29.57
CA ALA A 147 0.32 12.46 -29.41
C ALA A 147 0.93 12.76 -28.03
N ALA A 148 0.08 12.87 -27.00
CA ALA A 148 0.49 13.07 -25.62
C ALA A 148 -0.35 12.22 -24.66
N ARG A 149 0.15 12.08 -23.43
CA ARG A 149 -0.60 11.50 -22.33
C ARG A 149 -1.49 12.58 -21.69
N ASP A 150 -2.78 12.32 -21.65
CA ASP A 150 -3.76 13.02 -20.83
C ASP A 150 -3.82 12.36 -19.44
N THR A 151 -3.58 13.16 -18.40
CA THR A 151 -3.49 12.72 -16.99
C THR A 151 -4.79 12.92 -16.21
N ASP A 152 -5.81 13.55 -16.79
CA ASP A 152 -7.06 13.86 -16.10
C ASP A 152 -7.88 12.60 -15.78
N TYR A 153 -7.63 11.51 -16.51
CA TYR A 153 -8.36 10.25 -16.42
C TYR A 153 -7.51 9.06 -15.96
N THR A 154 -6.53 9.29 -15.08
CA THR A 154 -5.56 8.26 -14.65
C THR A 154 -6.13 7.08 -13.86
N THR A 155 -7.37 7.18 -13.37
CA THR A 155 -8.05 6.10 -12.63
C THR A 155 -8.95 5.24 -13.51
N ASP A 156 -9.41 5.78 -14.64
CA ASP A 156 -10.41 5.16 -15.52
C ASP A 156 -9.83 4.73 -16.86
N TRP A 157 -8.72 5.34 -17.25
CA TRP A 157 -8.04 5.06 -18.51
C TRP A 157 -6.61 4.67 -18.28
N PHE A 158 -6.14 3.78 -19.15
CA PHE A 158 -4.73 3.54 -19.37
C PHE A 158 -4.52 3.27 -20.86
N TYR A 159 -3.27 3.34 -21.32
CA TYR A 159 -2.92 2.95 -22.67
C TYR A 159 -1.67 2.07 -22.67
N PHE A 160 -1.52 1.32 -23.74
CA PHE A 160 -0.32 0.54 -24.03
C PHE A 160 -0.01 0.60 -25.52
N VAL A 161 1.22 0.23 -25.88
CA VAL A 161 1.69 0.22 -27.27
C VAL A 161 1.85 -1.23 -27.70
N VAL A 162 1.10 -1.63 -28.73
CA VAL A 162 1.17 -2.98 -29.30
C VAL A 162 2.43 -3.13 -30.15
N ASN A 163 2.99 -4.34 -30.17
CA ASN A 163 4.14 -4.64 -31.02
C ASN A 163 3.72 -4.96 -32.46
N THR A 164 4.41 -4.33 -33.43
CA THR A 164 4.35 -4.63 -34.89
C THR A 164 3.04 -4.25 -35.59
N ASP A 165 1.88 -4.45 -34.96
CA ASP A 165 0.58 -4.12 -35.54
C ASP A 165 0.28 -2.62 -35.38
N THR A 166 -0.45 -2.07 -36.34
CA THR A 166 -0.92 -0.69 -36.34
C THR A 166 -2.40 -0.64 -36.70
N ALA A 167 -3.08 0.35 -36.15
CA ALA A 167 -4.48 0.61 -36.46
C ALA A 167 -4.64 0.94 -37.96
N THR A 168 -5.65 0.38 -38.62
CA THR A 168 -5.90 0.62 -40.05
C THR A 168 -6.60 1.95 -40.26
N THR A 169 -7.65 2.19 -39.48
CA THR A 169 -8.47 3.42 -39.51
C THR A 169 -8.17 4.29 -38.28
N GLY A 170 -8.04 3.68 -37.09
CA GLY A 170 -7.93 4.39 -35.83
C GLY A 170 -9.26 4.90 -35.30
N SER A 171 -9.30 5.21 -34.01
CA SER A 171 -10.52 5.65 -33.29
C SER A 171 -11.68 4.65 -33.39
N ILE A 172 -11.37 3.37 -33.56
CA ILE A 172 -12.34 2.26 -33.57
C ILE A 172 -12.34 1.58 -32.19
N ARG A 173 -13.54 1.21 -31.75
CA ARG A 173 -13.81 0.47 -30.51
C ARG A 173 -14.23 -0.96 -30.83
#